data_AF-A0A8S1EPJ1-F1
#
_entry.id   AF-A0A8S1EPJ1-F1
#
_cell.length_a   1.000
_cell.length_b   1.000
_cell.length_c   1.000
_cell.angle_alpha   90.00
_cell.angle_beta   90.00
_cell.angle_gamma   90.00
#
_symmetry.space_group_name_H-M   'P 1'
#
loop_
_entity.id
_entity.type
_entity.pdbx_description
1 polymer ?
#
loop_
_entity_poly.entity_id
_entity_poly.type
_entity_poly.pdbx_seq_one_letter_code
_entity_poly.pdbx_strand_id
1 'polypeptide(L)'
;MSQRRIRGTRDTAKDIILGLAPSGQGPKQPKEGVVVPKNNEKPPRTADDAIIQRLQNQLAQIQQENRELVSAEKAARIRLEANQDALQRRVLNTESSGVQIRDLDDVRRQINSIDGKLLMMNNDINGIRGAMDRQVSDLMHINNEMKSRPVVDPSKISNATSQLDMKMRDLHNQVMELQKNLNREQRDREKDAKLASDGISKLQDIIRQQDLSRQDILNSLSKKGDVDKEKLNEETRRLNDKINLITTEVTRKTGENQQRMKDELAGRIQVLENMIRAQTERIIENDKDMRQKYESRLNEQSEQLQALMKQLTTEKAKQKERFQKVNEALAALEHHLELGNSKIDKLMSSEIQARKLHEKGLLAKMTDIENRLNNYIGGMNKSIEDMQNGKSNVQMPALDTDALRREMEAISADKNKLSMEGLLKLEEKMSRVQQGFYHDRREINQRLTDLGDGEHVNKIRAQLNKMDALQEDMEKAQERIRDKVERQIPQDLNELSAKVDNVKHQLNTRVDNEEEERYLAIKELQEAFSQLQQTQVSAIGGKPSVDNQMKRDVDECKIAIKKLAESVTTVKNVLDKKITDETKRREDDVASLRRQMN
;
A
#
# COMPACT_ATOMS: atom_id res chain seq x y z
N MET A 1 43.78 36.06 15.99
CA MET A 1 43.17 34.77 15.58
C MET A 1 41.67 34.99 15.42
N SER A 2 41.05 34.59 14.30
CA SER A 2 39.58 34.64 14.15
C SER A 2 39.15 33.62 13.09
N GLN A 3 38.36 32.62 13.49
CA GLN A 3 37.92 31.54 12.60
C GLN A 3 36.63 31.93 11.87
N ARG A 4 36.67 31.95 10.53
CA ARG A 4 35.47 32.07 9.70
C ARG A 4 34.68 30.75 9.73
N ARG A 5 33.44 30.78 10.24
CA ARG A 5 32.48 29.69 10.01
C ARG A 5 31.80 29.86 8.65
N ILE A 6 31.76 28.77 7.88
CA ILE A 6 31.15 28.69 6.55
C ILE A 6 29.62 28.71 6.71
N ARG A 7 28.93 29.54 5.92
CA ARG A 7 27.46 29.52 5.84
C ARG A 7 27.01 28.40 4.90
N GLY A 8 26.44 27.33 5.46
CA GLY A 8 25.72 26.32 4.68
C GLY A 8 24.36 26.84 4.20
N THR A 9 23.92 26.36 3.05
CA THR A 9 22.56 26.56 2.53
C THR A 9 21.53 25.88 3.44
N ARG A 10 20.41 26.57 3.71
CA ARG A 10 19.28 25.99 4.46
C ARG A 10 18.50 25.02 3.59
N ASP A 11 18.18 23.86 4.15
CA ASP A 11 17.35 22.83 3.51
C ASP A 11 15.87 23.09 3.78
N THR A 12 15.16 23.53 2.74
CA THR A 12 13.75 23.93 2.81
C THR A 12 12.81 22.79 3.22
N ALA A 13 13.18 21.53 2.96
CA ALA A 13 12.38 20.39 3.42
C ALA A 13 12.40 20.26 4.96
N LYS A 14 13.52 20.63 5.59
CA LYS A 14 13.70 20.54 7.04
C LYS A 14 12.95 21.63 7.81
N ASP A 15 12.88 22.84 7.24
CA ASP A 15 12.14 23.95 7.84
C ASP A 15 10.61 23.72 7.79
N ILE A 16 10.10 23.05 6.74
CA ILE A 16 8.67 22.66 6.61
C ILE A 16 8.27 21.63 7.68
N ILE A 17 9.11 20.61 7.92
CA ILE A 17 8.85 19.58 8.93
C ILE A 17 8.82 20.16 10.36
N LEU A 18 9.53 21.26 10.60
CA LEU A 18 9.61 21.93 11.90
C LEU A 18 8.57 23.05 12.09
N GLY A 19 7.64 23.24 11.14
CA GLY A 19 6.58 24.25 11.25
C GLY A 19 7.08 25.70 11.23
N LEU A 20 8.30 25.95 10.74
CA LEU A 20 8.88 27.29 10.65
C LEU A 20 8.40 28.00 9.38
N ALA A 21 8.04 29.28 9.51
CA ALA A 21 7.52 30.05 8.38
C ALA A 21 8.55 30.15 7.23
N PRO A 22 8.17 29.85 5.97
CA PRO A 22 9.10 29.84 4.85
C PRO A 22 9.63 31.25 4.56
N SER A 23 10.93 31.45 4.72
CA SER A 23 11.58 32.74 4.45
C SER A 23 11.86 32.91 2.95
N GLY A 24 10.83 33.21 2.17
CA GLY A 24 10.91 33.56 0.75
C GLY A 24 10.05 34.78 0.43
N GLN A 25 10.61 35.78 -0.27
CA GLN A 25 9.82 36.92 -0.75
C GLN A 25 8.77 36.43 -1.75
N GLY A 26 7.50 36.76 -1.52
CA GLY A 26 6.40 36.40 -2.39
C GLY A 26 6.48 37.06 -3.78
N PRO A 27 5.73 36.56 -4.78
CA PRO A 27 5.77 37.10 -6.14
C PRO A 27 5.28 38.55 -6.17
N LYS A 28 5.94 39.39 -6.99
CA LYS A 28 5.56 40.79 -7.20
C LYS A 28 4.22 40.90 -7.94
N GLN A 29 3.40 41.86 -7.52
CA GLN A 29 2.18 42.25 -8.23
C GLN A 29 2.49 42.77 -9.65
N PRO A 30 1.68 42.41 -10.67
CA PRO A 30 1.60 43.18 -11.91
C PRO A 30 0.74 44.45 -11.71
N LYS A 31 1.05 45.49 -12.48
CA LYS A 31 0.46 46.84 -12.35
C LYS A 31 -0.96 46.95 -12.90
N GLU A 32 -1.70 47.92 -12.37
CA GLU A 32 -3.00 48.36 -12.86
C GLU A 32 -2.94 48.92 -14.29
N GLY A 33 -4.04 48.75 -15.03
CA GLY A 33 -4.33 49.43 -16.30
C GLY A 33 -5.86 49.50 -16.48
N VAL A 34 -6.39 50.71 -16.57
CA VAL A 34 -7.84 51.00 -16.62
C VAL A 34 -8.26 51.31 -18.06
N VAL A 35 -9.43 50.80 -18.51
CA VAL A 35 -10.48 51.44 -19.37
C VAL A 35 -11.48 50.37 -19.88
N VAL A 36 -12.73 50.78 -20.18
CA VAL A 36 -13.99 50.00 -20.32
C VAL A 36 -14.80 50.65 -21.48
N PRO A 37 -15.59 49.95 -22.37
CA PRO A 37 -16.51 48.82 -22.09
C PRO A 37 -16.66 47.68 -23.18
N LYS A 38 -17.55 46.70 -22.88
CA LYS A 38 -18.46 45.91 -23.75
C LYS A 38 -17.94 45.35 -25.11
N ASN A 39 -17.94 44.01 -25.27
CA ASN A 39 -18.97 43.27 -26.04
C ASN A 39 -18.78 41.74 -26.00
N ASN A 40 -19.79 41.01 -26.49
CA ASN A 40 -19.80 39.54 -26.64
C ASN A 40 -18.66 39.04 -27.54
N GLU A 41 -18.02 37.92 -27.18
CA GLU A 41 -17.82 36.74 -28.06
C GLU A 41 -17.12 35.58 -27.33
N LYS A 42 -17.41 34.33 -27.74
CA LYS A 42 -16.74 33.12 -27.22
C LYS A 42 -15.42 32.89 -27.97
N PRO A 43 -14.28 32.68 -27.29
CA PRO A 43 -13.07 32.20 -27.96
C PRO A 43 -13.11 30.67 -28.13
N PRO A 44 -12.59 30.11 -29.24
CA PRO A 44 -12.49 28.67 -29.44
C PRO A 44 -11.30 28.09 -28.66
N ARG A 45 -11.56 27.14 -27.75
CA ARG A 45 -10.53 26.27 -27.17
C ARG A 45 -10.41 25.01 -28.02
N THR A 46 -9.39 24.94 -28.87
CA THR A 46 -9.09 23.76 -29.70
C THR A 46 -7.61 23.44 -29.88
N ALA A 47 -6.69 24.36 -29.51
CA ALA A 47 -5.24 24.14 -29.65
C ALA A 47 -4.62 23.45 -28.43
N ASP A 48 -4.90 23.95 -27.22
CA ASP A 48 -4.27 23.44 -25.98
C ASP A 48 -4.71 22.02 -25.63
N ASP A 49 -5.99 21.69 -25.86
CA ASP A 49 -6.53 20.35 -25.59
C ASP A 49 -5.84 19.26 -26.45
N ALA A 50 -5.45 19.58 -27.69
CA ALA A 50 -4.69 18.67 -28.54
C ALA A 50 -3.26 18.42 -28.03
N ILE A 51 -2.63 19.44 -27.43
CA ILE A 51 -1.31 19.32 -26.79
C ILE A 51 -1.42 18.50 -25.50
N ILE A 52 -2.44 18.76 -24.68
CA ILE A 52 -2.74 18.01 -23.45
C ILE A 52 -3.00 16.53 -23.77
N GLN A 53 -3.81 16.24 -24.79
CA GLN A 53 -4.10 14.87 -25.22
C GLN A 53 -2.86 14.15 -25.76
N ARG A 54 -1.97 14.85 -26.48
CA ARG A 54 -0.68 14.31 -26.92
C ARG A 54 0.24 13.98 -25.74
N LEU A 55 0.31 14.84 -24.73
CA LEU A 55 1.09 14.61 -23.51
C LEU A 55 0.51 13.46 -22.67
N GLN A 56 -0.81 13.34 -22.57
CA GLN A 56 -1.47 12.21 -21.90
C GLN A 56 -1.15 10.88 -22.60
N ASN A 57 -1.18 10.84 -23.93
CA ASN A 57 -0.81 9.65 -24.70
C ASN A 57 0.68 9.28 -24.51
N GLN A 58 1.58 10.26 -24.51
CA GLN A 58 3.01 10.03 -24.21
C GLN A 58 3.23 9.52 -22.78
N LEU A 59 2.50 10.06 -21.79
CA LEU A 59 2.57 9.59 -20.41
C LEU A 59 2.10 8.13 -20.29
N ALA A 60 0.99 7.77 -20.97
CA ALA A 60 0.47 6.41 -20.99
C ALA A 60 1.47 5.43 -21.65
N GLN A 61 2.12 5.83 -22.74
CA GLN A 61 3.17 5.05 -23.39
C GLN A 61 4.37 4.80 -22.46
N ILE A 62 4.90 5.86 -21.82
CA ILE A 62 6.02 5.73 -20.86
C ILE A 62 5.63 4.87 -19.65
N GLN A 63 4.37 4.92 -19.21
CA GLN A 63 3.86 4.03 -18.16
C GLN A 63 3.71 2.57 -18.62
N GLN A 64 3.50 2.31 -19.91
CA GLN A 64 3.53 0.96 -20.47
C GLN A 64 4.98 0.45 -20.58
N GLU A 65 5.88 1.22 -21.18
CA GLU A 65 7.30 0.87 -21.33
C GLU A 65 7.97 0.59 -19.98
N ASN A 66 7.67 1.39 -18.93
CA ASN A 66 8.15 1.11 -17.57
C ASN A 66 7.59 -0.20 -16.98
N ARG A 67 6.34 -0.58 -17.28
CA ARG A 67 5.76 -1.86 -16.83
C ARG A 67 6.41 -3.04 -17.54
N GLU A 68 6.69 -2.90 -18.83
CA GLU A 68 7.40 -3.91 -19.62
C GLU A 68 8.86 -4.06 -19.16
N LEU A 69 9.57 -2.96 -18.90
CA LEU A 69 10.92 -2.96 -18.33
C LEU A 69 10.98 -3.62 -16.94
N VAL A 70 10.08 -3.29 -16.02
CA VAL A 70 10.02 -3.93 -14.69
C VAL A 70 9.69 -5.42 -14.78
N SER A 71 8.83 -5.82 -15.73
CA SER A 71 8.56 -7.23 -16.02
C SER A 71 9.80 -7.96 -16.56
N ALA A 72 10.52 -7.33 -17.50
CA ALA A 72 11.75 -7.87 -18.06
C ALA A 72 12.87 -7.97 -17.02
N GLU A 73 13.03 -6.97 -16.14
CA GLU A 73 13.97 -7.01 -15.01
C GLU A 73 13.64 -8.16 -14.06
N LYS A 74 12.36 -8.33 -13.71
CA LYS A 74 11.92 -9.45 -12.85
C LYS A 74 12.20 -10.81 -13.49
N ALA A 75 11.96 -10.96 -14.79
CA ALA A 75 12.30 -12.17 -15.53
C ALA A 75 13.81 -12.43 -15.60
N ALA A 76 14.62 -11.37 -15.74
CA ALA A 76 16.08 -11.45 -15.70
C ALA A 76 16.61 -11.86 -14.32
N ARG A 77 16.03 -11.31 -13.24
CA ARG A 77 16.36 -11.71 -11.85
C ARG A 77 16.06 -13.19 -11.61
N ILE A 78 14.88 -13.69 -12.02
CA ILE A 78 14.53 -15.11 -11.89
C ILE A 78 15.51 -16.01 -12.66
N ARG A 79 15.98 -15.60 -13.84
CA ARG A 79 17.01 -16.34 -14.60
C ARG A 79 18.39 -16.30 -13.91
N LEU A 80 18.77 -15.18 -13.33
CA LEU A 80 20.01 -15.04 -12.55
C LEU A 80 19.98 -15.90 -11.28
N GLU A 81 18.85 -15.89 -10.56
CA GLU A 81 18.61 -16.71 -9.37
C GLU A 81 18.67 -18.20 -9.73
N ALA A 82 17.98 -18.65 -10.78
CA ALA A 82 18.05 -20.03 -11.27
C ALA A 82 19.47 -20.46 -11.71
N ASN A 83 20.23 -19.56 -12.33
CA ASN A 83 21.64 -19.81 -12.68
C ASN A 83 22.53 -19.87 -11.44
N GLN A 84 22.29 -19.02 -10.43
CA GLN A 84 23.00 -19.04 -9.15
C GLN A 84 22.70 -20.31 -8.36
N ASP A 85 21.45 -20.76 -8.34
CA ASP A 85 21.01 -22.04 -7.79
C ASP A 85 21.69 -23.23 -8.49
N ALA A 86 21.76 -23.20 -9.82
CA ALA A 86 22.46 -24.22 -10.61
C ALA A 86 23.97 -24.21 -10.35
N LEU A 87 24.57 -23.04 -10.14
CA LEU A 87 25.98 -22.91 -9.77
C LEU A 87 26.23 -23.42 -8.35
N GLN A 88 25.39 -23.05 -7.37
CA GLN A 88 25.49 -23.53 -5.99
C GLN A 88 25.30 -25.04 -5.92
N ARG A 89 24.34 -25.63 -6.65
CA ARG A 89 24.19 -27.09 -6.75
C ARG A 89 25.42 -27.76 -7.37
N ARG A 90 26.08 -27.13 -8.35
CA ARG A 90 27.35 -27.63 -8.91
C ARG A 90 28.50 -27.54 -7.91
N VAL A 91 28.66 -26.42 -7.20
CA VAL A 91 29.71 -26.25 -6.17
C VAL A 91 29.48 -27.22 -5.01
N LEU A 92 28.27 -27.29 -4.45
CA LEU A 92 27.91 -28.23 -3.39
C LEU A 92 28.09 -29.69 -3.82
N ASN A 93 27.73 -30.06 -5.06
CA ASN A 93 28.00 -31.40 -5.57
C ASN A 93 29.50 -31.65 -5.86
N THR A 94 30.31 -30.61 -6.06
CA THR A 94 31.77 -30.74 -6.24
C THR A 94 32.48 -30.87 -4.88
N GLU A 95 31.95 -30.23 -3.83
CA GLU A 95 32.45 -30.34 -2.46
C GLU A 95 31.98 -31.62 -1.74
N SER A 96 30.80 -32.15 -2.09
CA SER A 96 30.23 -33.38 -1.49
C SER A 96 30.44 -34.66 -2.31
N SER A 97 30.86 -34.56 -3.58
CA SER A 97 31.26 -35.71 -4.39
C SER A 97 32.78 -35.86 -4.40
N GLY A 98 33.30 -36.76 -3.55
CA GLY A 98 34.72 -37.09 -3.43
C GLY A 98 35.35 -37.80 -4.65
N VAL A 99 34.86 -37.52 -5.87
CA VAL A 99 35.35 -38.09 -7.13
C VAL A 99 36.77 -37.61 -7.44
N GLN A 100 37.10 -36.33 -7.21
CA GLN A 100 38.49 -35.87 -7.36
C GLN A 100 39.44 -36.45 -6.31
N ILE A 101 38.95 -36.86 -5.14
CA ILE A 101 39.78 -37.55 -4.12
C ILE A 101 39.99 -39.01 -4.50
N ARG A 102 38.96 -39.72 -5.01
CA ARG A 102 39.10 -41.12 -5.45
C ARG A 102 40.07 -41.28 -6.61
N ASP A 103 39.98 -40.43 -7.64
CA ASP A 103 40.89 -40.51 -8.78
C ASP A 103 42.34 -40.20 -8.35
N LEU A 104 42.54 -39.26 -7.41
CA LEU A 104 43.86 -39.00 -6.81
C LEU A 104 44.36 -40.13 -5.91
N ASP A 105 43.49 -40.79 -5.15
CA ASP A 105 43.86 -41.93 -4.29
C ASP A 105 44.15 -43.20 -5.10
N ASP A 106 43.43 -43.45 -6.20
CA ASP A 106 43.72 -44.58 -7.10
C ASP A 106 45.01 -44.33 -7.90
N VAL A 107 45.28 -43.09 -8.33
CA VAL A 107 46.60 -42.70 -8.87
C VAL A 107 47.69 -42.85 -7.81
N ARG A 108 47.46 -42.46 -6.55
CA ARG A 108 48.39 -42.70 -5.43
C ARG A 108 48.66 -44.19 -5.18
N ARG A 109 47.61 -45.02 -5.22
CA ARG A 109 47.73 -46.49 -5.07
C ARG A 109 48.52 -47.10 -6.22
N GLN A 110 48.32 -46.63 -7.44
CA GLN A 110 49.11 -47.05 -8.61
C GLN A 110 50.58 -46.62 -8.49
N ILE A 111 50.87 -45.38 -8.09
CA ILE A 111 52.23 -44.88 -7.85
C ILE A 111 52.93 -45.71 -6.76
N ASN A 112 52.28 -45.93 -5.61
CA ASN A 112 52.84 -46.77 -4.54
C ASN A 112 53.08 -48.23 -4.99
N SER A 113 52.23 -48.77 -5.88
CA SER A 113 52.45 -50.10 -6.47
C SER A 113 53.60 -50.13 -7.48
N ILE A 114 53.93 -49.01 -8.13
CA ILE A 114 55.07 -48.88 -9.03
C ILE A 114 56.37 -48.75 -8.23
N ASP A 115 56.38 -47.95 -7.17
CA ASP A 115 57.52 -47.85 -6.25
C ASP A 115 57.87 -49.21 -5.62
N GLY A 116 56.86 -49.99 -5.18
CA GLY A 116 57.09 -51.35 -4.68
C GLY A 116 57.73 -52.29 -5.71
N LYS A 117 57.36 -52.16 -6.99
CA LYS A 117 57.96 -52.94 -8.09
C LYS A 117 59.39 -52.49 -8.41
N LEU A 118 59.65 -51.17 -8.38
CA LEU A 118 61.00 -50.61 -8.55
C LEU A 118 61.94 -51.06 -7.43
N LEU A 119 61.45 -51.15 -6.18
CA LEU A 119 62.21 -51.64 -5.03
C LEU A 119 62.59 -53.12 -5.15
N MET A 120 61.67 -53.98 -5.64
CA MET A 120 61.99 -55.37 -5.95
C MET A 120 63.01 -55.48 -7.08
N MET A 121 62.82 -54.75 -8.18
CA MET A 121 63.72 -54.79 -9.33
C MET A 121 65.13 -54.29 -8.99
N ASN A 122 65.27 -53.34 -8.06
CA ASN A 122 66.55 -52.89 -7.53
C ASN A 122 67.25 -53.99 -6.69
N ASN A 123 66.51 -54.80 -5.93
CA ASN A 123 67.07 -55.95 -5.22
C ASN A 123 67.53 -57.06 -6.19
N ASP A 124 66.77 -57.32 -7.25
CA ASP A 124 67.14 -58.32 -8.29
C ASP A 124 68.42 -57.90 -9.04
N ILE A 125 68.56 -56.61 -9.38
CA ILE A 125 69.77 -56.05 -10.01
C ILE A 125 71.00 -56.22 -9.08
N ASN A 126 70.85 -55.99 -7.78
CA ASN A 126 71.92 -56.22 -6.81
C ASN A 126 72.26 -57.72 -6.66
N GLY A 127 71.26 -58.61 -6.73
CA GLY A 127 71.46 -60.06 -6.75
C GLY A 127 72.26 -60.55 -7.98
N ILE A 128 71.94 -60.02 -9.17
CA ILE A 128 72.65 -60.34 -10.42
C ILE A 128 74.12 -59.90 -10.34
N ARG A 129 74.39 -58.70 -9.80
CA ARG A 129 75.76 -58.20 -9.60
C ARG A 129 76.61 -59.15 -8.74
N GLY A 130 76.07 -59.59 -7.61
CA GLY A 130 76.72 -60.54 -6.69
C GLY A 130 76.80 -62.00 -7.18
N ALA A 131 76.17 -62.33 -8.32
CA ALA A 131 76.37 -63.60 -9.01
C ALA A 131 77.50 -63.50 -10.06
N MET A 132 77.58 -62.37 -10.77
CA MET A 132 78.56 -62.12 -11.81
C MET A 132 80.00 -62.05 -11.26
N ASP A 133 80.19 -61.39 -10.10
CA ASP A 133 81.50 -61.29 -9.44
C ASP A 133 82.07 -62.66 -9.02
N ARG A 134 81.21 -63.66 -8.75
CA ARG A 134 81.64 -65.02 -8.39
C ARG A 134 82.15 -65.81 -9.61
N GLN A 135 81.46 -65.74 -10.75
CA GLN A 135 81.92 -66.43 -11.97
C GLN A 135 83.26 -65.90 -12.50
N VAL A 136 83.58 -64.62 -12.26
CA VAL A 136 84.89 -64.04 -12.60
C VAL A 136 86.02 -64.61 -11.72
N SER A 137 85.74 -64.96 -10.46
CA SER A 137 86.75 -65.55 -9.55
C SER A 137 87.11 -66.99 -9.90
N ASP A 138 86.12 -67.82 -10.26
CA ASP A 138 86.34 -69.25 -10.54
C ASP A 138 87.20 -69.46 -11.80
N LEU A 139 87.08 -68.57 -12.78
CA LEU A 139 87.87 -68.60 -14.01
C LEU A 139 89.37 -68.29 -13.81
N MET A 140 89.76 -67.65 -12.69
CA MET A 140 91.19 -67.43 -12.38
C MET A 140 91.88 -68.66 -11.79
N HIS A 141 91.16 -69.57 -11.12
CA HIS A 141 91.79 -70.72 -10.47
C HIS A 141 92.20 -71.84 -11.43
N ILE A 142 91.41 -72.10 -12.47
CA ILE A 142 91.64 -73.21 -13.42
C ILE A 142 92.90 -73.00 -14.29
N ASN A 143 93.35 -71.76 -14.48
CA ASN A 143 94.50 -71.44 -15.34
C ASN A 143 95.88 -71.76 -14.70
N ASN A 144 95.94 -72.02 -13.38
CA ASN A 144 97.22 -72.18 -12.66
C ASN A 144 97.68 -73.63 -12.45
N GLU A 145 96.81 -74.64 -12.57
CA GLU A 145 97.15 -76.03 -12.22
C GLU A 145 97.85 -76.85 -13.33
N MET A 146 97.85 -76.41 -14.59
CA MET A 146 98.34 -77.24 -15.72
C MET A 146 99.87 -77.18 -16.00
N LYS A 147 100.73 -76.88 -15.01
CA LYS A 147 102.16 -76.56 -15.27
C LYS A 147 103.26 -77.36 -14.52
N SER A 148 102.99 -78.49 -13.86
CA SER A 148 104.07 -79.20 -13.12
C SER A 148 103.96 -80.73 -12.94
N ARG A 149 104.93 -81.48 -13.51
CA ARG A 149 105.56 -82.73 -12.96
C ARG A 149 106.75 -83.25 -13.84
N PRO A 150 107.75 -84.02 -13.30
CA PRO A 150 109.10 -84.15 -13.91
C PRO A 150 109.66 -85.60 -14.12
N VAL A 151 110.98 -85.74 -14.35
CA VAL A 151 111.76 -86.83 -15.04
C VAL A 151 112.72 -87.63 -14.11
N VAL A 152 113.23 -88.82 -14.52
CA VAL A 152 114.35 -89.58 -13.89
C VAL A 152 115.27 -90.26 -14.94
N ASP A 153 116.57 -90.45 -14.63
CA ASP A 153 117.68 -91.01 -15.44
C ASP A 153 118.57 -91.98 -14.63
N PRO A 154 119.22 -93.01 -15.24
CA PRO A 154 120.43 -93.60 -14.65
C PRO A 154 121.52 -94.07 -15.66
N SER A 155 122.77 -93.66 -15.44
CA SER A 155 123.96 -94.18 -16.16
C SER A 155 125.00 -94.83 -15.23
N LYS A 156 125.50 -96.02 -15.62
CA LYS A 156 126.82 -96.64 -15.33
C LYS A 156 126.77 -98.15 -15.60
N ILE A 157 127.77 -98.66 -16.34
CA ILE A 157 128.68 -99.77 -15.97
C ILE A 157 129.53 -100.09 -17.22
N SER A 158 130.85 -99.97 -17.07
CA SER A 158 131.89 -100.30 -18.04
C SER A 158 132.94 -101.16 -17.34
N ASN A 159 133.77 -101.91 -18.09
CA ASN A 159 134.80 -102.83 -17.60
C ASN A 159 134.23 -103.98 -16.73
N ALA A 160 133.72 -105.09 -17.27
CA ALA A 160 134.02 -105.77 -18.54
C ALA A 160 135.47 -106.35 -18.65
N THR A 161 135.63 -107.22 -19.65
CA THR A 161 136.89 -107.53 -20.36
C THR A 161 137.93 -108.51 -19.77
N SER A 162 137.77 -109.09 -18.58
CA SER A 162 138.73 -110.15 -18.12
C SER A 162 138.10 -111.43 -17.56
N GLN A 163 136.81 -111.42 -17.19
CA GLN A 163 136.06 -112.67 -16.95
C GLN A 163 135.52 -113.32 -18.24
N LEU A 164 135.75 -112.70 -19.41
CA LEU A 164 135.14 -113.10 -20.67
C LEU A 164 135.74 -114.40 -21.25
N ASP A 165 137.03 -114.68 -21.08
CA ASP A 165 137.66 -115.83 -21.75
C ASP A 165 137.33 -117.19 -21.10
N MET A 166 137.22 -117.26 -19.77
CA MET A 166 136.68 -118.46 -19.12
C MET A 166 135.19 -118.62 -19.44
N LYS A 167 134.42 -117.52 -19.46
CA LYS A 167 133.01 -117.55 -19.86
C LYS A 167 132.81 -117.91 -21.32
N MET A 168 133.74 -117.65 -22.24
CA MET A 168 133.59 -118.07 -23.65
C MET A 168 133.48 -119.59 -23.82
N ARG A 169 134.13 -120.38 -22.94
CA ARG A 169 134.06 -121.84 -23.04
C ARG A 169 132.75 -122.41 -22.47
N ASP A 170 132.23 -121.82 -21.40
CA ASP A 170 130.86 -122.09 -20.91
C ASP A 170 129.79 -121.58 -21.89
N LEU A 171 130.01 -120.41 -22.49
CA LEU A 171 129.14 -119.83 -23.51
C LEU A 171 129.03 -120.71 -24.75
N HIS A 172 130.07 -121.46 -25.14
CA HIS A 172 129.94 -122.39 -26.27
C HIS A 172 128.94 -123.52 -25.97
N ASN A 173 128.97 -124.07 -24.76
CA ASN A 173 127.98 -125.06 -24.31
C ASN A 173 126.59 -124.44 -24.14
N GLN A 174 126.51 -123.25 -23.53
CA GLN A 174 125.24 -122.51 -23.40
C GLN A 174 124.67 -122.08 -24.76
N VAL A 175 125.49 -121.82 -25.78
CA VAL A 175 125.03 -121.47 -27.14
C VAL A 175 124.36 -122.65 -27.83
N MET A 176 124.88 -123.88 -27.67
CA MET A 176 124.20 -125.09 -28.16
C MET A 176 122.84 -125.30 -27.48
N GLU A 177 122.74 -125.05 -26.18
CA GLU A 177 121.50 -125.18 -25.42
C GLU A 177 120.52 -124.03 -25.71
N LEU A 178 121.03 -122.80 -25.86
CA LEU A 178 120.28 -121.64 -26.34
C LEU A 178 119.79 -121.82 -27.77
N GLN A 179 120.56 -122.44 -28.68
CA GLN A 179 120.12 -122.70 -30.05
C GLN A 179 118.96 -123.73 -30.07
N LYS A 180 118.95 -124.69 -29.15
CA LYS A 180 117.82 -125.61 -28.95
C LYS A 180 116.59 -124.89 -28.35
N ASN A 181 116.79 -123.99 -27.39
CA ASN A 181 115.71 -123.22 -26.76
C ASN A 181 115.14 -122.14 -27.70
N LEU A 182 115.97 -121.45 -28.48
CA LEU A 182 115.57 -120.44 -29.46
C LEU A 182 114.68 -121.05 -30.56
N ASN A 183 115.02 -122.24 -31.06
CA ASN A 183 114.18 -122.97 -32.01
C ASN A 183 112.82 -123.42 -31.43
N ARG A 184 112.73 -123.57 -30.10
CA ARG A 184 111.46 -123.86 -29.41
C ARG A 184 110.65 -122.57 -29.24
N GLU A 185 111.29 -121.52 -28.73
CA GLU A 185 110.69 -120.21 -28.51
C GLU A 185 110.21 -119.56 -29.82
N GLN A 186 110.91 -119.77 -30.94
CA GLN A 186 110.48 -119.29 -32.25
C GLN A 186 109.15 -119.92 -32.71
N ARG A 187 108.92 -121.21 -32.42
CA ARG A 187 107.63 -121.88 -32.69
C ARG A 187 106.53 -121.41 -31.74
N ASP A 188 106.86 -121.18 -30.48
CA ASP A 188 105.88 -120.71 -29.49
C ASP A 188 105.46 -119.26 -29.82
N ARG A 189 106.38 -118.38 -30.25
CA ARG A 189 106.08 -117.03 -30.76
C ARG A 189 105.23 -117.06 -32.04
N GLU A 190 105.45 -117.98 -32.98
CA GLU A 190 104.58 -118.13 -34.16
C GLU A 190 103.15 -118.55 -33.77
N LYS A 191 103.00 -119.35 -32.71
CA LYS A 191 101.71 -119.77 -32.16
C LYS A 191 100.98 -118.62 -31.48
N ASP A 192 101.68 -117.84 -30.68
CA ASP A 192 101.13 -116.68 -29.96
C ASP A 192 100.78 -115.53 -30.92
N ALA A 193 101.61 -115.28 -31.94
CA ALA A 193 101.29 -114.31 -32.99
C ALA A 193 100.00 -114.65 -33.74
N LYS A 194 99.73 -115.94 -33.96
CA LYS A 194 98.49 -116.42 -34.59
C LYS A 194 97.27 -116.22 -33.67
N LEU A 195 97.39 -116.54 -32.38
CA LEU A 195 96.34 -116.29 -31.39
C LEU A 195 96.04 -114.79 -31.21
N ALA A 196 97.06 -113.93 -31.25
CA ALA A 196 96.89 -112.48 -31.21
C ALA A 196 96.14 -111.95 -32.46
N SER A 197 96.47 -112.47 -33.65
CA SER A 197 95.79 -112.12 -34.90
C SER A 197 94.30 -112.52 -34.90
N ASP A 198 93.98 -113.71 -34.40
CA ASP A 198 92.60 -114.19 -34.25
C ASP A 198 91.82 -113.37 -33.20
N GLY A 199 92.48 -112.94 -32.12
CA GLY A 199 91.90 -112.07 -31.10
C GLY A 199 91.56 -110.66 -31.63
N ILE A 200 92.46 -110.07 -32.43
CA ILE A 200 92.24 -108.75 -33.06
C ILE A 200 91.07 -108.80 -34.06
N SER A 201 90.95 -109.86 -34.86
CA SER A 201 89.83 -110.02 -35.79
C SER A 201 88.48 -110.06 -35.07
N LYS A 202 88.37 -110.82 -33.97
CA LYS A 202 87.14 -110.87 -33.16
C LYS A 202 86.77 -109.52 -32.53
N LEU A 203 87.76 -108.74 -32.10
CA LEU A 203 87.50 -107.39 -31.56
C LEU A 203 87.01 -106.42 -32.64
N GLN A 204 87.53 -106.51 -33.87
CA GLN A 204 87.06 -105.69 -34.99
C GLN A 204 85.60 -106.00 -35.38
N ASP A 205 85.19 -107.27 -35.34
CA ASP A 205 83.79 -107.64 -35.61
C ASP A 205 82.83 -107.23 -34.49
N ILE A 206 83.24 -107.32 -33.22
CA ILE A 206 82.44 -106.83 -32.08
C ILE A 206 82.21 -105.32 -32.18
N ILE A 207 83.23 -104.54 -32.55
CA ILE A 207 83.12 -103.08 -32.73
C ILE A 207 82.11 -102.76 -33.85
N ARG A 208 82.20 -103.43 -35.00
CA ARG A 208 81.21 -103.27 -36.09
C ARG A 208 79.79 -103.61 -35.65
N GLN A 209 79.60 -104.63 -34.82
CA GLN A 209 78.28 -104.98 -34.27
C GLN A 209 77.76 -103.93 -33.29
N GLN A 210 78.62 -103.34 -32.45
CA GLN A 210 78.24 -102.26 -31.55
C GLN A 210 77.87 -100.97 -32.31
N ASP A 211 78.60 -100.60 -33.36
CA ASP A 211 78.27 -99.42 -34.16
C ASP A 211 76.92 -99.57 -34.89
N LEU A 212 76.62 -100.75 -35.45
CA LEU A 212 75.30 -101.06 -36.02
C LEU A 212 74.18 -100.94 -34.97
N SER A 213 74.36 -101.55 -33.79
CA SER A 213 73.39 -101.45 -32.69
C SER A 213 73.18 -100.01 -32.21
N ARG A 214 74.26 -99.21 -32.14
CA ARG A 214 74.20 -97.81 -31.74
C ARG A 214 73.48 -96.95 -32.78
N GLN A 215 73.69 -97.23 -34.06
CA GLN A 215 72.99 -96.56 -35.17
C GLN A 215 71.48 -96.86 -35.14
N ASP A 216 71.08 -98.11 -34.88
CA ASP A 216 69.66 -98.48 -34.74
C ASP A 216 69.00 -97.83 -33.52
N ILE A 217 69.71 -97.75 -32.38
CA ILE A 217 69.22 -97.03 -31.20
C ILE A 217 69.02 -95.54 -31.51
N LEU A 218 69.99 -94.88 -32.17
CA LEU A 218 69.87 -93.48 -32.60
C LEU A 218 68.69 -93.26 -33.56
N ASN A 219 68.52 -94.16 -34.55
CA ASN A 219 67.38 -94.12 -35.48
C ASN A 219 66.04 -94.30 -34.76
N SER A 220 65.97 -95.18 -33.75
CA SER A 220 64.77 -95.39 -32.94
C SER A 220 64.42 -94.18 -32.05
N LEU A 221 65.43 -93.54 -31.46
CA LEU A 221 65.26 -92.32 -30.66
C LEU A 221 64.85 -91.13 -31.51
N SER A 222 65.40 -90.97 -32.72
CA SER A 222 64.96 -89.94 -33.68
C SER A 222 63.49 -90.13 -34.03
N LYS A 223 63.09 -91.33 -34.47
CA LYS A 223 61.68 -91.63 -34.82
C LYS A 223 60.73 -91.43 -33.63
N LYS A 224 61.15 -91.76 -32.41
CA LYS A 224 60.36 -91.51 -31.21
C LYS A 224 60.23 -90.01 -30.92
N GLY A 225 61.32 -89.25 -31.05
CA GLY A 225 61.33 -87.79 -30.89
C GLY A 225 60.40 -87.09 -31.89
N ASP A 226 60.38 -87.53 -33.15
CA ASP A 226 59.47 -87.02 -34.17
C ASP A 226 58.00 -87.31 -33.84
N VAL A 227 57.68 -88.54 -33.41
CA VAL A 227 56.31 -88.93 -33.00
C VAL A 227 55.84 -88.16 -31.76
N ASP A 228 56.69 -87.98 -30.76
CA ASP A 228 56.32 -87.25 -29.54
C ASP A 228 56.21 -85.73 -29.80
N LYS A 229 57.01 -85.18 -30.73
CA LYS A 229 56.86 -83.81 -31.26
C LYS A 229 55.56 -83.64 -32.06
N GLU A 230 55.16 -84.62 -32.87
CA GLU A 230 53.91 -84.61 -33.61
C GLU A 230 52.70 -84.64 -32.67
N LYS A 231 52.72 -85.47 -31.63
CA LYS A 231 51.70 -85.47 -30.57
C LYS A 231 51.62 -84.13 -29.83
N LEU A 232 52.76 -83.55 -29.46
CA LEU A 232 52.82 -82.23 -28.82
C LEU A 232 52.24 -81.13 -29.72
N ASN A 233 52.53 -81.17 -31.01
CA ASN A 233 51.96 -80.24 -31.99
C ASN A 233 50.44 -80.43 -32.12
N GLU A 234 49.95 -81.66 -32.21
CA GLU A 234 48.52 -82.01 -32.30
C GLU A 234 47.76 -81.63 -31.01
N GLU A 235 48.35 -81.85 -29.84
CA GLU A 235 47.79 -81.42 -28.55
C GLU A 235 47.79 -79.89 -28.40
N THR A 236 48.87 -79.22 -28.84
CA THR A 236 48.92 -77.75 -28.93
C THR A 236 47.84 -77.21 -29.87
N ARG A 237 47.59 -77.89 -31.00
CA ARG A 237 46.53 -77.54 -31.95
C ARG A 237 45.15 -77.68 -31.31
N ARG A 238 44.86 -78.82 -30.67
CA ARG A 238 43.60 -79.06 -29.96
C ARG A 238 43.38 -78.12 -28.78
N LEU A 239 44.44 -77.73 -28.07
CA LEU A 239 44.38 -76.72 -27.01
C LEU A 239 44.10 -75.34 -27.58
N ASN A 240 44.75 -74.93 -28.68
CA ASN A 240 44.44 -73.68 -29.38
C ASN A 240 43.00 -73.67 -29.92
N ASP A 241 42.52 -74.77 -30.51
CA ASP A 241 41.14 -74.87 -30.99
C ASP A 241 40.14 -74.76 -29.83
N LYS A 242 40.40 -75.41 -28.69
CA LYS A 242 39.61 -75.24 -27.46
C LYS A 242 39.66 -73.81 -26.92
N ILE A 243 40.84 -73.17 -26.90
CA ILE A 243 41.00 -71.77 -26.48
C ILE A 243 40.21 -70.85 -27.41
N ASN A 244 40.29 -71.04 -28.72
CA ASN A 244 39.53 -70.27 -29.71
C ASN A 244 38.01 -70.46 -29.54
N LEU A 245 37.56 -71.69 -29.28
CA LEU A 245 36.15 -72.01 -29.08
C LEU A 245 35.62 -71.45 -27.74
N ILE A 246 36.43 -71.46 -26.68
CA ILE A 246 36.12 -70.79 -25.41
C ILE A 246 36.13 -69.26 -25.58
N THR A 247 37.13 -68.69 -26.26
CA THR A 247 37.23 -67.24 -26.50
C THR A 247 36.06 -66.74 -27.34
N THR A 248 35.66 -67.46 -28.39
CA THR A 248 34.48 -67.10 -29.20
C THR A 248 33.18 -67.24 -28.39
N GLU A 249 33.01 -68.29 -27.58
CA GLU A 249 31.83 -68.45 -26.72
C GLU A 249 31.77 -67.40 -25.60
N VAL A 250 32.90 -67.04 -24.98
CA VAL A 250 32.99 -65.96 -23.98
C VAL A 250 32.71 -64.60 -24.63
N THR A 251 33.26 -64.34 -25.82
CA THR A 251 32.99 -63.12 -26.58
C THR A 251 31.52 -63.02 -26.97
N ARG A 252 30.92 -64.13 -27.43
CA ARG A 252 29.49 -64.24 -27.76
C ARG A 252 28.62 -63.98 -26.53
N LYS A 253 28.85 -64.69 -25.41
CA LYS A 253 28.10 -64.47 -24.15
C LYS A 253 28.28 -63.07 -23.59
N THR A 254 29.47 -62.49 -23.72
CA THR A 254 29.73 -61.10 -23.29
C THR A 254 28.96 -60.12 -24.18
N GLY A 255 28.95 -60.33 -25.50
CA GLY A 255 28.15 -59.55 -26.45
C GLY A 255 26.65 -59.68 -26.21
N GLU A 256 26.14 -60.89 -25.97
CA GLU A 256 24.73 -61.15 -25.64
C GLU A 256 24.32 -60.52 -24.31
N ASN A 257 25.15 -60.61 -23.27
CA ASN A 257 24.89 -59.93 -21.99
C ASN A 257 24.96 -58.39 -22.14
N GLN A 258 25.92 -57.86 -22.88
CA GLN A 258 25.99 -56.42 -23.16
C GLN A 258 24.78 -55.95 -23.96
N GLN A 259 24.31 -56.74 -24.94
CA GLN A 259 23.12 -56.40 -25.72
C GLN A 259 21.87 -56.43 -24.85
N ARG A 260 21.64 -57.50 -24.06
CA ARG A 260 20.53 -57.57 -23.10
C ARG A 260 20.55 -56.41 -22.10
N MET A 261 21.72 -56.03 -21.61
CA MET A 261 21.88 -54.88 -20.71
C MET A 261 21.55 -53.55 -21.41
N LYS A 262 21.94 -53.37 -22.67
CA LYS A 262 21.55 -52.21 -23.49
C LYS A 262 20.04 -52.17 -23.74
N ASP A 263 19.44 -53.31 -24.07
CA ASP A 263 18.00 -53.41 -24.35
C ASP A 263 17.18 -53.15 -23.07
N GLU A 264 17.63 -53.66 -21.91
CA GLU A 264 17.00 -53.38 -20.62
C GLU A 264 17.15 -51.90 -20.22
N LEU A 265 18.33 -51.30 -20.42
CA LEU A 265 18.54 -49.87 -20.20
C LEU A 265 17.69 -49.01 -21.14
N ALA A 266 17.59 -49.38 -22.42
CA ALA A 266 16.74 -48.69 -23.39
C ALA A 266 15.26 -48.78 -23.01
N GLY A 267 14.78 -49.95 -22.57
CA GLY A 267 13.43 -50.13 -22.05
C GLY A 267 13.16 -49.29 -20.80
N ARG A 268 14.10 -49.25 -19.85
CA ARG A 268 14.00 -48.38 -18.66
C ARG A 268 13.97 -46.90 -19.03
N ILE A 269 14.81 -46.46 -19.97
CA ILE A 269 14.81 -45.07 -20.49
C ILE A 269 13.45 -44.75 -21.12
N GLN A 270 12.91 -45.62 -21.97
CA GLN A 270 11.61 -45.40 -22.64
C GLN A 270 10.45 -45.31 -21.62
N VAL A 271 10.45 -46.13 -20.57
CA VAL A 271 9.46 -46.05 -19.49
C VAL A 271 9.59 -44.72 -18.73
N LEU A 272 10.82 -44.29 -18.40
CA LEU A 272 11.06 -43.00 -17.74
C LEU A 272 10.65 -41.80 -18.62
N GLU A 273 10.96 -41.82 -19.92
CA GLU A 273 10.50 -40.79 -20.85
C GLU A 273 8.97 -40.71 -20.91
N ASN A 274 8.27 -41.85 -20.98
CA ASN A 274 6.81 -41.88 -21.00
C ASN A 274 6.21 -41.37 -19.69
N MET A 275 6.81 -41.70 -18.54
CA MET A 275 6.41 -41.15 -17.25
C MET A 275 6.62 -39.63 -17.16
N ILE A 276 7.76 -39.12 -17.64
CA ILE A 276 8.06 -37.69 -17.67
C ILE A 276 7.10 -36.94 -18.59
N ARG A 277 6.79 -37.48 -19.79
CA ARG A 277 5.80 -36.89 -20.71
C ARG A 277 4.42 -36.83 -20.05
N ALA A 278 3.91 -37.95 -19.52
CA ALA A 278 2.61 -38.00 -18.85
C ALA A 278 2.51 -37.10 -17.61
N GLN A 279 3.62 -36.96 -16.84
CA GLN A 279 3.68 -36.01 -15.73
C GLN A 279 3.66 -34.56 -16.23
N THR A 280 4.38 -34.26 -17.31
CA THR A 280 4.42 -32.92 -17.92
C THR A 280 3.05 -32.51 -18.47
N GLU A 281 2.35 -33.42 -19.15
CA GLU A 281 0.98 -33.21 -19.64
C GLU A 281 0.01 -32.91 -18.49
N ARG A 282 0.05 -33.69 -17.40
CA ARG A 282 -0.76 -33.41 -16.19
C ARG A 282 -0.45 -32.05 -15.55
N ILE A 283 0.81 -31.62 -15.55
CA ILE A 283 1.20 -30.30 -15.04
C ILE A 283 0.63 -29.18 -15.93
N ILE A 284 0.70 -29.34 -17.26
CA ILE A 284 0.15 -28.38 -18.23
C ILE A 284 -1.38 -28.29 -18.11
N GLU A 285 -2.07 -29.43 -17.98
CA GLU A 285 -3.52 -29.49 -17.83
C GLU A 285 -3.98 -28.83 -16.52
N ASN A 286 -3.28 -29.09 -15.41
CA ASN A 286 -3.55 -28.47 -14.12
C ASN A 286 -3.26 -26.94 -14.12
N ASP A 287 -2.18 -26.48 -14.76
CA ASP A 287 -1.91 -25.05 -14.91
C ASP A 287 -2.98 -24.36 -15.77
N LYS A 288 -3.49 -25.03 -16.80
CA LYS A 288 -4.59 -24.54 -17.65
C LYS A 288 -5.91 -24.42 -16.87
N ASP A 289 -6.29 -25.43 -16.11
CA ASP A 289 -7.49 -25.41 -15.25
C ASP A 289 -7.38 -24.33 -14.16
N MET A 290 -6.22 -24.21 -13.51
CA MET A 290 -5.97 -23.15 -12.52
C MET A 290 -6.05 -21.76 -13.13
N ARG A 291 -5.47 -21.52 -14.32
CA ARG A 291 -5.62 -20.26 -15.07
C ARG A 291 -7.08 -19.95 -15.37
N GLN A 292 -7.83 -20.92 -15.90
CA GLN A 292 -9.24 -20.74 -16.25
C GLN A 292 -10.10 -20.41 -15.01
N LYS A 293 -9.81 -21.02 -13.86
CA LYS A 293 -10.45 -20.69 -12.57
C LYS A 293 -10.11 -19.28 -12.09
N TYR A 294 -8.84 -18.85 -12.20
CA TYR A 294 -8.45 -17.49 -11.85
C TYR A 294 -9.07 -16.44 -12.79
N GLU A 295 -9.11 -16.70 -14.08
CA GLU A 295 -9.70 -15.81 -15.10
C GLU A 295 -11.21 -15.69 -14.92
N SER A 296 -11.91 -16.80 -14.68
CA SER A 296 -13.36 -16.80 -14.35
C SER A 296 -13.65 -15.95 -13.11
N ARG A 297 -12.87 -16.17 -12.02
CA ARG A 297 -13.00 -15.39 -10.78
C ARG A 297 -12.66 -13.90 -10.96
N LEU A 298 -11.70 -13.57 -11.83
CA LEU A 298 -11.36 -12.19 -12.16
C LEU A 298 -12.51 -11.50 -12.91
N ASN A 299 -13.15 -12.22 -13.84
CA ASN A 299 -14.32 -11.73 -14.58
C ASN A 299 -15.52 -11.51 -13.65
N GLU A 300 -15.84 -12.47 -12.78
CA GLU A 300 -16.89 -12.31 -11.75
C GLU A 300 -16.64 -11.08 -10.86
N GLN A 301 -15.40 -10.86 -10.42
CA GLN A 301 -15.03 -9.69 -9.62
C GLN A 301 -15.12 -8.38 -10.43
N SER A 302 -14.79 -8.41 -11.72
CA SER A 302 -14.93 -7.27 -12.63
C SER A 302 -16.40 -6.88 -12.83
N GLU A 303 -17.27 -7.87 -13.06
CA GLU A 303 -18.72 -7.66 -13.20
C GLU A 303 -19.34 -7.12 -11.91
N GLN A 304 -18.97 -7.66 -10.74
CA GLN A 304 -19.41 -7.14 -9.43
C GLN A 304 -18.98 -5.68 -9.22
N LEU A 305 -17.75 -5.33 -9.59
CA LEU A 305 -17.23 -3.97 -9.46
C LEU A 305 -17.95 -3.00 -10.42
N GLN A 306 -18.22 -3.44 -11.66
CA GLN A 306 -18.99 -2.67 -12.63
C GLN A 306 -20.45 -2.45 -12.18
N ALA A 307 -21.09 -3.48 -11.58
CA ALA A 307 -22.41 -3.37 -10.99
C ALA A 307 -22.46 -2.37 -9.82
N LEU A 308 -21.46 -2.41 -8.92
CA LEU A 308 -21.32 -1.45 -7.82
C LEU A 308 -21.11 -0.01 -8.33
N MET A 309 -20.29 0.20 -9.38
CA MET A 309 -20.14 1.52 -9.99
C MET A 309 -21.45 2.04 -10.61
N LYS A 310 -22.25 1.15 -11.22
CA LYS A 310 -23.58 1.50 -11.76
C LYS A 310 -24.58 1.84 -10.65
N GLN A 311 -24.54 1.13 -9.52
CA GLN A 311 -25.35 1.44 -8.35
C GLN A 311 -24.95 2.79 -7.72
N LEU A 312 -23.65 3.03 -7.53
CA LEU A 312 -23.11 4.28 -6.97
C LEU A 312 -23.49 5.51 -7.82
N THR A 313 -23.37 5.41 -9.15
CA THR A 313 -23.76 6.48 -10.07
C THR A 313 -25.28 6.75 -10.05
N THR A 314 -26.09 5.68 -9.92
CA THR A 314 -27.55 5.79 -9.77
C THR A 314 -27.94 6.48 -8.46
N GLU A 315 -27.34 6.10 -7.32
CA GLU A 315 -27.60 6.77 -6.04
C GLU A 315 -27.11 8.22 -6.02
N LYS A 316 -25.95 8.51 -6.62
CA LYS A 316 -25.47 9.90 -6.77
C LYS A 316 -26.44 10.77 -7.57
N ALA A 317 -27.10 10.21 -8.59
CA ALA A 317 -28.15 10.91 -9.35
C ALA A 317 -29.39 11.17 -8.48
N LYS A 318 -29.90 10.16 -7.76
CA LYS A 318 -31.03 10.32 -6.82
C LYS A 318 -30.75 11.33 -5.70
N GLN A 319 -29.54 11.30 -5.12
CA GLN A 319 -29.13 12.27 -4.10
C GLN A 319 -29.11 13.69 -4.67
N LYS A 320 -28.57 13.90 -5.88
CA LYS A 320 -28.61 15.21 -6.55
C LYS A 320 -30.04 15.70 -6.76
N GLU A 321 -30.96 14.84 -7.18
CA GLU A 321 -32.38 15.17 -7.34
C GLU A 321 -33.05 15.55 -6.00
N ARG A 322 -32.75 14.82 -4.90
CA ARG A 322 -33.23 15.15 -3.55
C ARG A 322 -32.71 16.51 -3.07
N PHE A 323 -31.41 16.78 -3.24
CA PHE A 323 -30.84 18.09 -2.91
C PHE A 323 -31.45 19.22 -3.73
N GLN A 324 -31.72 19.00 -5.03
CA GLN A 324 -32.40 19.98 -5.86
C GLN A 324 -33.82 20.29 -5.33
N LYS A 325 -34.61 19.26 -4.99
CA LYS A 325 -35.95 19.43 -4.40
C LYS A 325 -35.92 20.16 -3.05
N VAL A 326 -34.91 19.92 -2.21
CA VAL A 326 -34.72 20.66 -0.95
C VAL A 326 -34.38 22.13 -1.22
N ASN A 327 -33.51 22.43 -2.18
CA ASN A 327 -33.18 23.81 -2.55
C ASN A 327 -34.39 24.55 -3.15
N GLU A 328 -35.21 23.88 -3.97
CA GLU A 328 -36.45 24.44 -4.52
C GLU A 328 -37.47 24.73 -3.39
N ALA A 329 -37.60 23.84 -2.41
CA ALA A 329 -38.46 24.05 -1.24
C ALA A 329 -37.96 25.19 -0.32
N LEU A 330 -36.64 25.32 -0.13
CA LEU A 330 -36.04 26.43 0.63
C LEU A 330 -36.27 27.78 -0.06
N ALA A 331 -36.03 27.88 -1.36
CA ALA A 331 -36.28 29.09 -2.14
C ALA A 331 -37.77 29.49 -2.12
N ALA A 332 -38.68 28.51 -2.17
CA ALA A 332 -40.11 28.76 -2.02
C ALA A 332 -40.48 29.27 -0.61
N LEU A 333 -39.85 28.73 0.45
CA LEU A 333 -40.04 29.18 1.82
C LEU A 333 -39.52 30.61 2.04
N GLU A 334 -38.33 30.94 1.54
CA GLU A 334 -37.76 32.29 1.59
C GLU A 334 -38.68 33.31 0.91
N HIS A 335 -39.16 33.00 -0.30
CA HIS A 335 -40.13 33.84 -1.01
C HIS A 335 -41.48 33.98 -0.27
N HIS A 336 -41.95 32.92 0.39
CA HIS A 336 -43.15 32.98 1.23
C HIS A 336 -42.98 33.86 2.48
N LEU A 337 -41.80 33.84 3.11
CA LEU A 337 -41.46 34.71 4.23
C LEU A 337 -41.33 36.18 3.79
N GLU A 338 -40.70 36.44 2.65
CA GLU A 338 -40.58 37.79 2.09
C GLU A 338 -41.95 38.37 1.70
N LEU A 339 -42.82 37.59 1.05
CA LEU A 339 -44.20 37.96 0.79
C LEU A 339 -45.02 38.16 2.08
N GLY A 340 -44.76 37.35 3.11
CA GLY A 340 -45.36 37.47 4.44
C GLY A 340 -45.02 38.82 5.07
N ASN A 341 -43.73 39.14 5.17
CA ASN A 341 -43.22 40.41 5.69
C ASN A 341 -43.79 41.60 4.89
N SER A 342 -43.72 41.56 3.55
CA SER A 342 -44.26 42.63 2.70
C SER A 342 -45.77 42.87 2.89
N LYS A 343 -46.55 41.81 3.19
CA LYS A 343 -47.97 41.94 3.54
C LYS A 343 -48.15 42.54 4.93
N ILE A 344 -47.38 42.11 5.92
CA ILE A 344 -47.41 42.66 7.28
C ILE A 344 -47.04 44.15 7.27
N ASP A 345 -45.98 44.54 6.57
CA ASP A 345 -45.55 45.94 6.45
C ASP A 345 -46.61 46.81 5.78
N LYS A 346 -47.25 46.32 4.71
CA LYS A 346 -48.36 47.03 4.04
C LYS A 346 -49.57 47.19 4.94
N LEU A 347 -49.99 46.12 5.63
CA LEU A 347 -51.10 46.16 6.58
C LEU A 347 -50.79 47.12 7.73
N MET A 348 -49.63 46.99 8.37
CA MET A 348 -49.19 47.85 9.47
C MET A 348 -49.10 49.33 9.03
N SER A 349 -48.54 49.62 7.86
CA SER A 349 -48.47 50.98 7.32
C SER A 349 -49.86 51.55 7.05
N SER A 350 -50.78 50.75 6.47
CA SER A 350 -52.16 51.17 6.22
C SER A 350 -52.94 51.43 7.51
N GLU A 351 -52.76 50.61 8.54
CA GLU A 351 -53.35 50.77 9.87
C GLU A 351 -52.81 52.01 10.59
N ILE A 352 -51.49 52.25 10.52
CA ILE A 352 -50.86 53.48 11.06
C ILE A 352 -51.42 54.72 10.36
N GLN A 353 -51.59 54.69 9.04
CA GLN A 353 -52.17 55.81 8.28
C GLN A 353 -53.65 56.03 8.63
N ALA A 354 -54.45 54.96 8.74
CA ALA A 354 -55.84 55.04 9.16
C ALA A 354 -56.00 55.63 10.57
N ARG A 355 -55.18 55.17 11.53
CA ARG A 355 -55.15 55.74 12.89
C ARG A 355 -54.75 57.22 12.90
N LYS A 356 -53.72 57.62 12.14
CA LYS A 356 -53.32 59.03 12.01
C LYS A 356 -54.42 59.90 11.41
N LEU A 357 -55.20 59.39 10.45
CA LEU A 357 -56.34 60.09 9.88
C LEU A 357 -57.48 60.24 10.90
N HIS A 358 -57.79 59.17 11.65
CA HIS A 358 -58.77 59.22 12.75
C HIS A 358 -58.34 60.19 13.86
N GLU A 359 -57.06 60.16 14.26
CA GLU A 359 -56.48 61.07 15.25
C GLU A 359 -56.60 62.53 14.83
N LYS A 360 -56.24 62.86 13.58
CA LYS A 360 -56.45 64.20 13.03
C LYS A 360 -57.93 64.61 13.03
N GLY A 361 -58.84 63.68 12.71
CA GLY A 361 -60.28 63.93 12.69
C GLY A 361 -60.87 64.21 14.09
N LEU A 362 -60.45 63.46 15.12
CA LEU A 362 -60.91 63.68 16.49
C LEU A 362 -60.33 64.94 17.12
N LEU A 363 -59.04 65.21 16.89
CA LEU A 363 -58.39 66.46 17.34
C LEU A 363 -58.95 67.71 16.65
N ALA A 364 -59.47 67.58 15.43
CA ALA A 364 -60.20 68.64 14.74
C ALA A 364 -61.58 68.87 15.37
N LYS A 365 -62.40 67.82 15.58
CA LYS A 365 -63.68 67.93 16.30
C LYS A 365 -63.52 68.60 17.67
N MET A 366 -62.48 68.23 18.42
CA MET A 366 -62.22 68.86 19.73
C MET A 366 -61.95 70.37 19.60
N THR A 367 -61.22 70.80 18.57
CA THR A 367 -60.99 72.23 18.30
C THR A 367 -62.23 72.92 17.73
N ASP A 368 -63.12 72.23 17.02
CA ASP A 368 -64.42 72.79 16.62
C ASP A 368 -65.33 73.02 17.85
N ILE A 369 -65.31 72.11 18.83
CA ILE A 369 -66.01 72.29 20.12
C ILE A 369 -65.42 73.48 20.88
N GLU A 370 -64.10 73.53 21.04
CA GLU A 370 -63.35 74.66 21.63
C GLU A 370 -63.75 76.00 20.99
N ASN A 371 -63.74 76.08 19.65
CA ASN A 371 -64.14 77.28 18.91
C ASN A 371 -65.62 77.65 19.13
N ARG A 372 -66.54 76.67 19.14
CA ARG A 372 -67.97 76.92 19.40
C ARG A 372 -68.20 77.43 20.82
N LEU A 373 -67.52 76.87 21.82
CA LEU A 373 -67.58 77.32 23.21
C LEU A 373 -67.01 78.74 23.37
N ASN A 374 -65.83 79.01 22.82
CA ASN A 374 -65.20 80.34 22.88
C ASN A 374 -66.06 81.41 22.22
N ASN A 375 -66.65 81.12 21.05
CA ASN A 375 -67.59 82.04 20.38
C ASN A 375 -68.85 82.30 21.20
N TYR A 376 -69.39 81.27 21.87
CA TYR A 376 -70.57 81.39 22.71
C TYR A 376 -70.30 82.22 23.97
N ILE A 377 -69.18 81.94 24.65
CA ILE A 377 -68.71 82.70 25.82
C ILE A 377 -68.43 84.16 25.46
N GLY A 378 -67.78 84.43 24.33
CA GLY A 378 -67.60 85.79 23.82
C GLY A 378 -68.93 86.51 23.55
N GLY A 379 -69.92 85.80 23.00
CA GLY A 379 -71.29 86.31 22.84
C GLY A 379 -72.00 86.59 24.18
N MET A 380 -71.77 85.76 25.21
CA MET A 380 -72.31 85.95 26.55
C MET A 380 -71.67 87.15 27.24
N ASN A 381 -70.34 87.28 27.19
CA ASN A 381 -69.62 88.44 27.73
C ASN A 381 -70.08 89.75 27.09
N LYS A 382 -70.24 89.78 25.76
CA LYS A 382 -70.83 90.93 25.05
C LYS A 382 -72.27 91.22 25.49
N SER A 383 -73.08 90.20 25.73
CA SER A 383 -74.46 90.37 26.23
C SER A 383 -74.48 90.95 27.64
N ILE A 384 -73.55 90.54 28.50
CA ILE A 384 -73.36 91.05 29.86
C ILE A 384 -72.91 92.51 29.82
N GLU A 385 -71.96 92.86 28.96
CA GLU A 385 -71.51 94.25 28.74
C GLU A 385 -72.65 95.13 28.17
N ASP A 386 -73.46 94.62 27.24
CA ASP A 386 -74.62 95.34 26.73
C ASP A 386 -75.70 95.58 27.80
N MET A 387 -75.89 94.66 28.76
CA MET A 387 -76.72 94.85 29.95
C MET A 387 -76.12 95.87 30.94
N GLN A 388 -74.81 95.80 31.21
CA GLN A 388 -74.11 96.77 32.06
C GLN A 388 -74.22 98.20 31.51
N ASN A 389 -74.21 98.33 30.18
CA ASN A 389 -74.44 99.60 29.46
C ASN A 389 -75.93 100.00 29.35
N GLY A 390 -76.85 99.29 30.01
CA GLY A 390 -78.26 99.66 30.11
C GLY A 390 -79.10 99.44 28.85
N LYS A 391 -78.65 98.64 27.88
CA LYS A 391 -79.44 98.32 26.68
C LYS A 391 -80.59 97.38 27.06
N SER A 392 -81.82 97.75 26.70
CA SER A 392 -83.03 96.98 27.01
C SER A 392 -83.32 95.82 26.05
N ASN A 393 -82.66 95.77 24.88
CA ASN A 393 -82.87 94.73 23.86
C ASN A 393 -81.59 93.91 23.62
N VAL A 394 -81.16 93.18 24.65
CA VAL A 394 -79.95 92.32 24.56
C VAL A 394 -80.32 90.97 23.93
N GLN A 395 -79.75 90.71 22.75
CA GLN A 395 -79.89 89.43 22.08
C GLN A 395 -78.95 88.38 22.69
N MET A 396 -79.52 87.40 23.37
CA MET A 396 -78.75 86.27 23.90
C MET A 396 -78.18 85.40 22.76
N PRO A 397 -76.91 84.98 22.84
CA PRO A 397 -76.40 83.94 21.96
C PRO A 397 -77.13 82.61 22.24
N ALA A 398 -77.17 81.73 21.25
CA ALA A 398 -77.70 80.38 21.38
C ALA A 398 -76.57 79.36 21.19
N LEU A 399 -76.51 78.36 22.08
CA LEU A 399 -75.64 77.20 21.95
C LEU A 399 -76.50 75.96 21.72
N ASP A 400 -76.15 75.16 20.71
CA ASP A 400 -76.68 73.79 20.58
C ASP A 400 -75.84 72.88 21.50
N THR A 401 -76.24 72.81 22.77
CA THR A 401 -75.61 71.95 23.77
C THR A 401 -75.72 70.47 23.41
N ASP A 402 -76.77 70.09 22.69
CA ASP A 402 -77.04 68.69 22.33
C ASP A 402 -76.16 68.25 21.15
N ALA A 403 -75.83 69.15 20.22
CA ALA A 403 -74.79 68.92 19.22
C ALA A 403 -73.41 68.74 19.85
N LEU A 404 -73.02 69.62 20.78
CA LEU A 404 -71.72 69.50 21.48
C LEU A 404 -71.62 68.24 22.34
N ARG A 405 -72.69 67.89 23.05
CA ARG A 405 -72.79 66.63 23.81
C ARG A 405 -72.61 65.42 22.89
N ARG A 406 -73.30 65.38 21.73
CA ARG A 406 -73.15 64.30 20.74
C ARG A 406 -71.75 64.22 20.15
N GLU A 407 -71.09 65.37 19.91
CA GLU A 407 -69.70 65.39 19.44
C GLU A 407 -68.71 64.89 20.52
N MET A 408 -68.92 65.25 21.80
CA MET A 408 -68.15 64.74 22.94
C MET A 408 -68.34 63.24 23.18
N GLU A 409 -69.58 62.75 23.13
CA GLU A 409 -69.89 61.32 23.23
C GLU A 409 -69.27 60.53 22.05
N ALA A 410 -69.29 61.08 20.83
CA ALA A 410 -68.63 60.49 19.67
C ALA A 410 -67.09 60.45 19.82
N ILE A 411 -66.47 61.50 20.36
CA ILE A 411 -65.03 61.52 20.67
C ILE A 411 -64.69 60.45 21.72
N SER A 412 -65.50 60.33 22.77
CA SER A 412 -65.30 59.33 23.83
C SER A 412 -65.51 57.88 23.34
N ALA A 413 -66.43 57.67 22.40
CA ALA A 413 -66.66 56.36 21.77
C ALA A 413 -65.51 55.96 20.82
N ASP A 414 -65.00 56.89 20.02
CA ASP A 414 -63.91 56.64 19.08
C ASP A 414 -62.51 56.61 19.72
N LYS A 415 -62.38 56.81 21.04
CA LYS A 415 -61.09 56.82 21.77
C LYS A 415 -60.21 55.58 21.52
N ASN A 416 -60.82 54.42 21.24
CA ASN A 416 -60.10 53.18 20.94
C ASN A 416 -59.36 53.20 19.57
N LYS A 417 -59.63 54.17 18.70
CA LYS A 417 -58.98 54.34 17.39
C LYS A 417 -57.74 55.25 17.43
N LEU A 418 -57.48 55.88 18.57
CA LEU A 418 -56.36 56.79 18.77
C LEU A 418 -55.05 56.06 19.10
N SER A 419 -53.94 56.68 18.75
CA SER A 419 -52.63 56.32 19.32
C SER A 419 -52.55 56.76 20.79
N MET A 420 -51.60 56.24 21.57
CA MET A 420 -51.37 56.71 22.94
C MET A 420 -51.01 58.21 22.96
N GLU A 421 -50.19 58.65 22.02
CA GLU A 421 -49.83 60.06 21.82
C GLU A 421 -51.06 60.92 21.47
N GLY A 422 -51.95 60.41 20.62
CA GLY A 422 -53.20 61.05 20.24
C GLY A 422 -54.21 61.14 21.39
N LEU A 423 -54.28 60.10 22.24
CA LEU A 423 -55.08 60.12 23.48
C LEU A 423 -54.55 61.17 24.46
N LEU A 424 -53.23 61.25 24.66
CA LEU A 424 -52.60 62.25 25.53
C LEU A 424 -52.86 63.68 25.01
N LYS A 425 -52.68 63.93 23.71
CA LYS A 425 -52.98 65.25 23.10
C LYS A 425 -54.46 65.62 23.18
N LEU A 426 -55.35 64.63 23.09
CA LEU A 426 -56.79 64.85 23.23
C LEU A 426 -57.18 65.14 24.69
N GLU A 427 -56.64 64.38 25.65
CA GLU A 427 -56.82 64.61 27.08
C GLU A 427 -56.33 66.00 27.48
N GLU A 428 -55.15 66.39 27.01
CA GLU A 428 -54.56 67.70 27.27
C GLU A 428 -55.41 68.85 26.70
N LYS A 429 -55.94 68.70 25.47
CA LYS A 429 -56.89 69.66 24.88
C LYS A 429 -58.20 69.73 25.68
N MET A 430 -58.78 68.59 26.07
CA MET A 430 -60.01 68.55 26.86
C MET A 430 -59.81 69.21 28.23
N SER A 431 -58.67 68.94 28.88
CA SER A 431 -58.25 69.58 30.13
C SER A 431 -58.14 71.11 29.97
N ARG A 432 -57.48 71.58 28.90
CA ARG A 432 -57.35 73.02 28.61
C ARG A 432 -58.71 73.69 28.37
N VAL A 433 -59.59 73.08 27.58
CA VAL A 433 -60.95 73.61 27.30
C VAL A 433 -61.79 73.64 28.57
N GLN A 434 -61.76 72.60 29.41
CA GLN A 434 -62.43 72.63 30.71
C GLN A 434 -61.89 73.73 31.61
N GLN A 435 -60.57 73.88 31.76
CA GLN A 435 -59.98 74.90 32.63
C GLN A 435 -60.36 76.33 32.21
N GLY A 436 -60.35 76.62 30.91
CA GLY A 436 -60.86 77.89 30.37
C GLY A 436 -62.34 78.07 30.71
N PHE A 437 -63.17 77.07 30.42
CA PHE A 437 -64.60 77.08 30.70
C PHE A 437 -64.94 77.31 32.18
N TYR A 438 -64.22 76.66 33.11
CA TYR A 438 -64.34 76.86 34.55
C TYR A 438 -63.99 78.31 34.96
N HIS A 439 -62.98 78.91 34.33
CA HIS A 439 -62.58 80.29 34.57
C HIS A 439 -63.64 81.28 34.07
N ASP A 440 -64.02 81.17 32.80
CA ASP A 440 -65.01 82.02 32.14
C ASP A 440 -66.37 81.94 32.85
N ARG A 441 -66.81 80.73 33.23
CA ARG A 441 -68.04 80.53 34.01
C ARG A 441 -67.99 81.22 35.37
N ARG A 442 -66.83 81.23 36.04
CA ARG A 442 -66.65 81.90 37.33
C ARG A 442 -66.68 83.42 37.18
N GLU A 443 -66.01 83.94 36.15
CA GLU A 443 -66.03 85.38 35.83
C GLU A 443 -67.44 85.86 35.47
N ILE A 444 -68.13 85.13 34.59
CA ILE A 444 -69.51 85.44 34.20
C ILE A 444 -70.45 85.42 35.41
N ASN A 445 -70.37 84.40 36.29
CA ASN A 445 -71.21 84.37 37.50
C ASN A 445 -70.93 85.54 38.44
N GLN A 446 -69.68 86.01 38.56
CA GLN A 446 -69.36 87.24 39.30
C GLN A 446 -70.04 88.45 38.64
N ARG A 447 -69.83 88.67 37.34
CA ARG A 447 -70.44 89.79 36.59
C ARG A 447 -71.99 89.78 36.65
N LEU A 448 -72.62 88.61 36.70
CA LEU A 448 -74.08 88.46 36.87
C LEU A 448 -74.57 88.67 38.31
N THR A 449 -73.69 88.50 39.31
CA THR A 449 -73.99 88.84 40.70
C THR A 449 -73.97 90.37 40.86
N ASP A 450 -72.98 91.03 40.27
CA ASP A 450 -72.82 92.48 40.29
C ASP A 450 -73.96 93.23 39.56
N LEU A 451 -74.61 92.57 38.59
CA LEU A 451 -75.78 93.08 37.85
C LEU A 451 -77.14 92.97 38.58
N GLY A 452 -77.20 92.22 39.70
CA GLY A 452 -78.45 91.99 40.43
C GLY A 452 -79.46 91.10 39.70
N ASP A 453 -80.71 91.10 40.18
CA ASP A 453 -81.77 90.25 39.63
C ASP A 453 -82.60 90.97 38.55
N GLY A 454 -82.61 90.41 37.34
CA GLY A 454 -83.42 90.89 36.22
C GLY A 454 -83.79 89.77 35.25
N GLU A 455 -84.79 89.97 34.40
CA GLU A 455 -85.30 88.91 33.49
C GLU A 455 -84.20 88.39 32.54
N HIS A 456 -83.37 89.29 32.01
CA HIS A 456 -82.24 88.92 31.16
C HIS A 456 -81.13 88.20 31.95
N VAL A 457 -80.80 88.66 33.17
CA VAL A 457 -79.85 87.96 34.07
C VAL A 457 -80.32 86.54 34.38
N ASN A 458 -81.62 86.35 34.65
CA ASN A 458 -82.20 85.03 34.88
C ASN A 458 -82.15 84.13 33.63
N LYS A 459 -82.31 84.70 32.42
CA LYS A 459 -82.07 83.98 31.17
C LYS A 459 -80.60 83.58 31.00
N ILE A 460 -79.63 84.42 31.43
CA ILE A 460 -78.21 84.04 31.40
C ILE A 460 -77.92 82.94 32.42
N ARG A 461 -78.41 83.05 33.66
CA ARG A 461 -78.28 81.99 34.69
C ARG A 461 -78.86 80.66 34.19
N ALA A 462 -80.01 80.67 33.52
CA ALA A 462 -80.59 79.46 32.92
C ALA A 462 -79.73 78.85 31.80
N GLN A 463 -78.98 79.66 31.04
CA GLN A 463 -78.02 79.16 30.05
C GLN A 463 -76.73 78.63 30.71
N LEU A 464 -76.24 79.25 31.78
CA LEU A 464 -75.12 78.73 32.58
C LEU A 464 -75.45 77.36 33.19
N ASN A 465 -76.67 77.15 33.67
CA ASN A 465 -77.09 75.84 34.17
C ASN A 465 -77.10 74.75 33.08
N LYS A 466 -77.25 75.11 31.80
CA LYS A 466 -77.07 74.17 30.67
C LYS A 466 -75.59 73.95 30.33
N MET A 467 -74.77 74.99 30.47
CA MET A 467 -73.31 74.88 30.39
C MET A 467 -72.75 73.93 31.47
N ASP A 468 -73.32 73.93 32.68
CA ASP A 468 -72.94 73.01 33.76
C ASP A 468 -73.19 71.54 33.40
N ALA A 469 -74.33 71.22 32.79
CA ALA A 469 -74.61 69.87 32.30
C ALA A 469 -73.63 69.44 31.20
N LEU A 470 -73.31 70.35 30.26
CA LEU A 470 -72.32 70.09 29.21
C LEU A 470 -70.90 69.91 29.79
N GLN A 471 -70.56 70.66 30.85
CA GLN A 471 -69.29 70.55 31.57
C GLN A 471 -69.16 69.18 32.25
N GLU A 472 -70.22 68.71 32.92
CA GLU A 472 -70.28 67.38 33.54
C GLU A 472 -70.14 66.25 32.50
N ASP A 473 -70.75 66.40 31.32
CA ASP A 473 -70.57 65.45 30.21
C ASP A 473 -69.15 65.49 29.63
N MET A 474 -68.52 66.67 29.54
CA MET A 474 -67.14 66.86 29.09
C MET A 474 -66.12 66.29 30.09
N GLU A 475 -66.40 66.40 31.38
CA GLU A 475 -65.62 65.80 32.48
C GLU A 475 -65.70 64.28 32.42
N LYS A 476 -66.91 63.70 32.32
CA LYS A 476 -67.11 62.26 32.09
C LYS A 476 -66.42 61.76 30.82
N ALA A 477 -66.42 62.56 29.75
CA ALA A 477 -65.75 62.20 28.50
C ALA A 477 -64.22 62.19 28.65
N GLN A 478 -63.63 63.15 29.38
CA GLN A 478 -62.20 63.18 29.69
C GLN A 478 -61.80 62.07 30.66
N GLU A 479 -62.56 61.83 31.73
CA GLU A 479 -62.29 60.75 32.69
C GLU A 479 -62.23 59.39 31.99
N ARG A 480 -63.18 59.12 31.08
CA ARG A 480 -63.16 57.93 30.21
C ARG A 480 -61.91 57.83 29.33
N ILE A 481 -61.30 58.95 28.94
CA ILE A 481 -60.05 58.97 28.15
C ILE A 481 -58.84 58.79 29.09
N ARG A 482 -58.84 59.44 30.25
CA ARG A 482 -57.80 59.28 31.29
C ARG A 482 -57.73 57.84 31.80
N ASP A 483 -58.85 57.20 32.13
CA ASP A 483 -58.92 55.77 32.49
C ASP A 483 -58.33 54.86 31.40
N LYS A 484 -58.55 55.22 30.13
CA LYS A 484 -57.97 54.47 29.00
C LYS A 484 -56.44 54.56 29.00
N VAL A 485 -55.91 55.76 29.22
CA VAL A 485 -54.47 56.07 29.21
C VAL A 485 -53.74 55.55 30.45
N GLU A 486 -54.26 55.82 31.63
CA GLU A 486 -53.57 55.58 32.91
C GLU A 486 -53.76 54.16 33.46
N ARG A 487 -54.90 53.51 33.17
CA ARG A 487 -55.24 52.19 33.71
C ARG A 487 -55.27 51.12 32.63
N GLN A 488 -56.11 51.31 31.61
CA GLN A 488 -56.36 50.23 30.66
C GLN A 488 -55.15 49.92 29.77
N ILE A 489 -54.52 50.92 29.14
CA ILE A 489 -53.39 50.67 28.23
C ILE A 489 -52.18 50.03 28.97
N PRO A 490 -51.76 50.48 30.17
CA PRO A 490 -50.72 49.78 30.93
C PRO A 490 -51.08 48.34 31.31
N GLN A 491 -52.35 48.07 31.65
CA GLN A 491 -52.83 46.72 31.94
C GLN A 491 -52.80 45.83 30.69
N ASP A 492 -53.38 46.30 29.58
CA ASP A 492 -53.39 45.61 28.29
C ASP A 492 -51.96 45.33 27.78
N LEU A 493 -51.03 46.28 27.99
CA LEU A 493 -49.61 46.14 27.63
C LEU A 493 -48.90 45.10 28.50
N ASN A 494 -49.14 45.07 29.80
CA ASN A 494 -48.58 44.06 30.71
C ASN A 494 -49.11 42.66 30.38
N GLU A 495 -50.41 42.53 30.08
CA GLU A 495 -51.00 41.26 29.63
C GLU A 495 -50.42 40.81 28.28
N LEU A 496 -50.24 41.74 27.34
CA LEU A 496 -49.60 41.45 26.05
C LEU A 496 -48.13 41.05 26.23
N SER A 497 -47.38 41.72 27.12
CA SER A 497 -46.00 41.33 27.45
C SER A 497 -45.96 39.92 28.02
N ALA A 498 -46.81 39.60 29.00
CA ALA A 498 -46.88 38.25 29.58
C ALA A 498 -47.26 37.18 28.54
N LYS A 499 -48.15 37.50 27.58
CA LYS A 499 -48.46 36.63 26.44
C LYS A 499 -47.28 36.46 25.49
N VAL A 500 -46.54 37.54 25.19
CA VAL A 500 -45.32 37.50 24.36
C VAL A 500 -44.22 36.68 25.03
N ASP A 501 -44.01 36.84 26.34
CA ASP A 501 -43.04 36.05 27.11
C ASP A 501 -43.43 34.57 27.17
N ASN A 502 -44.72 34.24 27.29
CA ASN A 502 -45.21 32.87 27.21
C ASN A 502 -45.00 32.27 25.80
N VAL A 503 -45.31 33.02 24.73
CA VAL A 503 -45.06 32.57 23.34
C VAL A 503 -43.57 32.40 23.07
N LYS A 504 -42.72 33.31 23.57
CA LYS A 504 -41.25 33.22 23.50
C LYS A 504 -40.73 32.00 24.25
N HIS A 505 -41.27 31.72 25.45
CA HIS A 505 -40.91 30.54 26.21
C HIS A 505 -41.30 29.25 25.47
N GLN A 506 -42.53 29.17 24.93
CA GLN A 506 -42.98 28.03 24.11
C GLN A 506 -42.14 27.84 22.83
N LEU A 507 -41.71 28.93 22.19
CA LEU A 507 -40.81 28.89 21.03
C LEU A 507 -39.44 28.36 21.43
N ASN A 508 -38.85 28.86 22.51
CA ASN A 508 -37.57 28.37 23.03
C ASN A 508 -37.67 26.87 23.36
N THR A 509 -38.66 26.43 24.13
CA THR A 509 -38.85 25.00 24.45
C THR A 509 -39.04 24.13 23.20
N ARG A 510 -39.68 24.64 22.14
CA ARG A 510 -39.77 23.92 20.86
C ARG A 510 -38.43 23.84 20.12
N VAL A 511 -37.62 24.90 20.17
CA VAL A 511 -36.27 24.91 19.61
C VAL A 511 -35.36 23.96 20.40
N ASP A 512 -35.38 24.02 21.73
CA ASP A 512 -34.61 23.14 22.61
C ASP A 512 -34.94 21.66 22.34
N ASN A 513 -36.24 21.31 22.25
CA ASN A 513 -36.68 19.95 21.92
C ASN A 513 -36.25 19.50 20.50
N GLU A 514 -36.36 20.37 19.49
CA GLU A 514 -35.91 20.08 18.11
C GLU A 514 -34.38 19.94 18.04
N GLU A 515 -33.62 20.69 18.83
CA GLU A 515 -32.16 20.53 18.97
C GLU A 515 -31.81 19.20 19.67
N GLU A 516 -32.53 18.79 20.71
CA GLU A 516 -32.37 17.48 21.36
C GLU A 516 -32.71 16.32 20.41
N GLU A 517 -33.84 16.37 19.69
CA GLU A 517 -34.20 15.34 18.70
C GLU A 517 -33.15 15.23 17.59
N ARG A 518 -32.64 16.36 17.09
CA ARG A 518 -31.54 16.37 16.10
C ARG A 518 -30.25 15.83 16.67
N TYR A 519 -29.92 16.14 17.92
CA TYR A 519 -28.74 15.60 18.60
C TYR A 519 -28.84 14.07 18.76
N LEU A 520 -30.00 13.55 19.15
CA LEU A 520 -30.28 12.11 19.22
C LEU A 520 -30.17 11.44 17.85
N ALA A 521 -30.78 12.01 16.81
CA ALA A 521 -30.69 11.47 15.45
C ALA A 521 -29.24 11.46 14.91
N ILE A 522 -28.45 12.50 15.21
CA ILE A 522 -27.01 12.53 14.88
C ILE A 522 -26.27 11.43 15.65
N LYS A 523 -26.59 11.21 16.92
CA LYS A 523 -25.98 10.16 17.76
C LYS A 523 -26.33 8.75 17.24
N GLU A 524 -27.59 8.48 16.91
CA GLU A 524 -28.01 7.21 16.29
C GLU A 524 -27.29 6.96 14.96
N LEU A 525 -27.15 7.99 14.11
CA LEU A 525 -26.37 7.88 12.86
C LEU A 525 -24.88 7.58 13.13
N GLN A 526 -24.28 8.16 14.17
CA GLN A 526 -22.91 7.87 14.57
C GLN A 526 -22.74 6.46 15.14
N GLU A 527 -23.69 5.98 15.95
CA GLU A 527 -23.71 4.62 16.49
C GLU A 527 -23.91 3.58 15.36
N ALA A 528 -24.86 3.79 14.46
CA ALA A 528 -25.08 2.94 13.29
C ALA A 528 -23.84 2.90 12.37
N PHE A 529 -23.18 4.04 12.14
CA PHE A 529 -21.94 4.10 11.37
C PHE A 529 -20.79 3.34 12.07
N SER A 530 -20.68 3.47 13.39
CA SER A 530 -19.68 2.75 14.20
C SER A 530 -19.93 1.23 14.18
N GLN A 531 -21.18 0.79 14.28
CA GLN A 531 -21.55 -0.62 14.13
C GLN A 531 -21.21 -1.17 12.74
N LEU A 532 -21.47 -0.39 11.67
CA LEU A 532 -21.10 -0.75 10.30
C LEU A 532 -19.58 -0.93 10.15
N GLN A 533 -18.81 -0.02 10.73
CA GLN A 533 -17.35 -0.07 10.76
C GLN A 533 -16.84 -1.29 11.56
N GLN A 534 -17.44 -1.58 12.71
CA GLN A 534 -17.05 -2.72 13.57
C GLN A 534 -17.43 -4.08 12.97
N THR A 535 -18.57 -4.14 12.25
CA THR A 535 -19.04 -5.33 11.52
C THR A 535 -18.13 -5.66 10.34
N GLN A 536 -17.65 -4.66 9.59
CA GLN A 536 -16.66 -4.89 8.53
C GLN A 536 -15.33 -5.44 9.06
N VAL A 537 -14.85 -4.93 10.20
CA VAL A 537 -13.60 -5.39 10.85
C VAL A 537 -13.71 -6.84 11.34
N SER A 538 -14.90 -7.29 11.75
CA SER A 538 -15.12 -8.66 12.26
C SER A 538 -15.45 -9.69 11.18
N ALA A 539 -15.96 -9.26 10.02
CA ALA A 539 -16.43 -10.17 8.96
C ALA A 539 -15.34 -10.61 7.97
N ILE A 540 -14.20 -9.93 7.88
CA ILE A 540 -13.15 -10.23 6.89
C ILE A 540 -11.79 -10.44 7.57
N GLY A 541 -11.56 -11.68 7.99
CA GLY A 541 -10.24 -12.16 8.39
C GLY A 541 -9.25 -12.14 7.22
N GLY A 542 -8.51 -11.05 7.07
CA GLY A 542 -7.23 -11.01 6.34
C GLY A 542 -7.27 -10.56 4.87
N LYS A 543 -7.12 -9.24 4.63
CA LYS A 543 -6.23 -8.67 3.59
C LYS A 543 -6.06 -7.14 3.74
N PRO A 544 -4.88 -6.63 4.15
CA PRO A 544 -4.72 -5.27 4.69
C PRO A 544 -4.58 -4.13 3.64
N SER A 545 -5.16 -4.26 2.45
CA SER A 545 -4.90 -3.31 1.34
C SER A 545 -6.01 -2.29 1.07
N VAL A 546 -7.26 -2.56 1.45
CA VAL A 546 -8.39 -1.65 1.22
C VAL A 546 -8.68 -0.78 2.45
N ASP A 547 -8.45 -1.32 3.66
CA ASP A 547 -8.64 -0.63 4.94
C ASP A 547 -7.91 0.72 5.01
N ASN A 548 -6.69 0.80 4.47
CA ASN A 548 -5.90 2.04 4.51
C ASN A 548 -6.49 3.17 3.67
N GLN A 549 -7.30 2.86 2.65
CA GLN A 549 -7.99 3.89 1.87
C GLN A 549 -9.27 4.33 2.57
N MET A 550 -10.14 3.41 2.98
CA MET A 550 -11.33 3.78 3.77
C MET A 550 -10.99 4.49 5.08
N LYS A 551 -9.86 4.14 5.73
CA LYS A 551 -9.38 4.84 6.93
C LYS A 551 -8.94 6.27 6.62
N ARG A 552 -8.26 6.53 5.49
CA ARG A 552 -7.96 7.89 5.02
C ARG A 552 -9.23 8.67 4.70
N ASP A 553 -10.18 8.07 3.98
CA ASP A 553 -11.42 8.73 3.59
C ASP A 553 -12.27 9.08 4.84
N VAL A 554 -12.27 8.22 5.87
CA VAL A 554 -12.89 8.47 7.18
C VAL A 554 -12.14 9.55 7.97
N ASP A 555 -10.81 9.56 7.96
CA ASP A 555 -10.02 10.58 8.65
C ASP A 555 -10.13 11.95 7.94
N GLU A 556 -10.19 12.01 6.60
CA GLU A 556 -10.55 13.21 5.84
C GLU A 556 -11.97 13.67 6.15
N CYS A 557 -12.93 12.75 6.24
CA CYS A 557 -14.31 13.09 6.62
C CYS A 557 -14.39 13.64 8.05
N LYS A 558 -13.65 13.07 9.01
CA LYS A 558 -13.51 13.62 10.38
C LYS A 558 -12.87 15.01 10.39
N ILE A 559 -11.84 15.24 9.58
CA ILE A 559 -11.21 16.56 9.42
C ILE A 559 -12.19 17.56 8.79
N ALA A 560 -12.99 17.14 7.81
CA ALA A 560 -14.02 17.96 7.20
C ALA A 560 -15.14 18.31 8.19
N ILE A 561 -15.64 17.34 8.96
CA ILE A 561 -16.62 17.55 10.03
C ILE A 561 -16.07 18.50 11.10
N LYS A 562 -14.81 18.34 11.52
CA LYS A 562 -14.18 19.23 12.50
C LYS A 562 -14.04 20.66 11.96
N LYS A 563 -13.60 20.84 10.71
CA LYS A 563 -13.58 22.15 10.04
C LYS A 563 -14.97 22.75 9.89
N LEU A 564 -16.00 21.93 9.65
CA LEU A 564 -17.39 22.38 9.58
C LEU A 564 -17.87 22.86 10.96
N ALA A 565 -17.56 22.14 12.04
CA ALA A 565 -17.87 22.56 13.41
C ALA A 565 -17.12 23.85 13.81
N GLU A 566 -15.84 23.99 13.45
CA GLU A 566 -15.05 25.22 13.64
C GLU A 566 -15.63 26.38 12.82
N SER A 567 -16.08 26.13 11.58
CA SER A 567 -16.77 27.10 10.73
C SER A 567 -18.11 27.55 11.33
N VAL A 568 -18.94 26.60 11.78
CA VAL A 568 -20.23 26.89 12.42
C VAL A 568 -20.03 27.67 13.73
N THR A 569 -19.01 27.32 14.52
CA THR A 569 -18.64 28.08 15.73
C THR A 569 -18.18 29.50 15.39
N THR A 570 -17.44 29.67 14.30
CA THR A 570 -17.01 30.99 13.81
C THR A 570 -18.19 31.82 13.32
N VAL A 571 -19.12 31.22 12.55
CA VAL A 571 -20.35 31.87 12.09
C VAL A 571 -21.25 32.24 13.27
N LYS A 572 -21.41 31.37 14.26
CA LYS A 572 -22.10 31.66 15.51
C LYS A 572 -21.48 32.89 16.20
N ASN A 573 -20.17 32.88 16.45
CA ASN A 573 -19.48 33.99 17.11
C ASN A 573 -19.62 35.32 16.32
N VAL A 574 -19.66 35.27 14.99
CA VAL A 574 -19.90 36.45 14.13
C VAL A 574 -21.36 36.93 14.22
N LEU A 575 -22.32 36.01 14.28
CA LEU A 575 -23.75 36.33 14.46
C LEU A 575 -24.03 36.88 15.85
N ASP A 576 -23.56 36.22 16.92
CA ASP A 576 -23.67 36.68 18.31
C ASP A 576 -23.08 38.10 18.45
N LYS A 577 -21.91 38.34 17.84
CA LYS A 577 -21.31 39.67 17.82
C LYS A 577 -22.16 40.69 17.05
N LYS A 578 -22.66 40.35 15.85
CA LYS A 578 -23.58 41.21 15.08
C LYS A 578 -24.86 41.55 15.84
N ILE A 579 -25.45 40.56 16.52
CA ILE A 579 -26.65 40.72 17.35
C ILE A 579 -26.34 41.65 18.53
N THR A 580 -25.18 41.48 19.18
CA THR A 580 -24.74 42.35 20.28
C THR A 580 -24.52 43.79 19.80
N ASP A 581 -23.82 43.98 18.68
CA ASP A 581 -23.54 45.30 18.08
C ASP A 581 -24.85 46.00 17.64
N GLU A 582 -25.78 45.29 17.01
CA GLU A 582 -27.09 45.82 16.58
C GLU A 582 -28.03 46.11 17.77
N THR A 583 -28.00 45.27 18.82
CA THR A 583 -28.75 45.53 20.06
C THR A 583 -28.26 46.81 20.72
N LYS A 584 -26.95 46.95 20.88
CA LYS A 584 -26.31 48.15 21.43
C LYS A 584 -26.60 49.40 20.61
N ARG A 585 -26.57 49.28 19.27
CA ARG A 585 -26.93 50.37 18.37
C ARG A 585 -28.38 50.83 18.56
N ARG A 586 -29.32 49.90 18.74
CA ARG A 586 -30.73 50.23 19.05
C ARG A 586 -30.89 50.85 20.43
N GLU A 587 -30.12 50.43 21.43
CA GLU A 587 -30.08 51.09 22.75
C GLU A 587 -29.56 52.53 22.63
N ASP A 588 -28.50 52.76 21.85
CA ASP A 588 -27.95 54.10 21.58
C ASP A 588 -28.95 54.98 20.79
N ASP A 589 -29.63 54.43 19.78
CA ASP A 589 -30.68 55.14 19.02
C ASP A 589 -31.90 55.50 19.90
N VAL A 590 -32.34 54.58 20.77
CA VAL A 590 -33.41 54.84 21.75
C VAL A 590 -32.97 55.87 22.80
N ALA A 591 -31.72 55.83 23.25
CA ALA A 591 -31.15 56.83 24.15
C ALA A 591 -31.03 58.21 23.47
N SER A 592 -30.69 58.24 22.19
CA SER A 592 -30.65 59.46 21.36
C SER A 592 -32.05 60.07 21.21
N LEU A 593 -33.06 59.27 20.85
CA LEU A 593 -34.45 59.71 20.77
C LEU A 593 -34.98 60.22 22.12
N ARG A 594 -34.66 59.53 23.24
CA ARG A 594 -34.99 60.03 24.59
C ARG A 594 -34.34 61.37 24.92
N ARG A 595 -33.13 61.66 24.41
CA ARG A 595 -32.46 62.98 24.55
C ARG A 595 -32.98 64.05 23.59
N GLN A 596 -33.76 63.69 22.57
CA GLN A 596 -34.44 64.63 21.67
C GLN A 596 -35.87 64.95 22.12
N MET A 597 -36.46 64.09 22.97
CA MET A 597 -37.80 64.28 23.54
C MET A 597 -37.80 65.02 24.89
N ASN A 598 -36.68 65.03 25.61
CA ASN A 598 -36.45 65.78 26.84
C ASN A 598 -35.67 67.07 26.54
#